data_AF-A0A3N5F2M5-F1
#
_entry.id   AF-A0A3N5F2M5-F1
#
_cell.length_a   1.000
_cell.length_b   1.000
_cell.length_c   1.000
_cell.angle_alpha   90.00
_cell.angle_beta   90.00
_cell.angle_gamma   90.00
#
_symmetry.space_group_name_H-M   'P 1'
#
loop_
_entity.id
_entity.type
_entity.pdbx_description
1 polymer ?
#
loop_
_entity_poly.entity_id
_entity_poly.type
_entity_poly.pdbx_seq_one_letter_code
_entity_poly.pdbx_strand_id
1 'polypeptide(L)'
;MGFEMKKESYTGGIREITIGKGDSAVTVGGQTCYPFYMFEGDMPNKPVIAMEIWDMAPEDWAEPALAPFRDVAGDPVAWAKKCVEEYGAEVIVLQLKSIDPNDKNAPAAEAAATVKKVMEAIKVPLIVWGCASPAKDEEVFKVVCEACQGGNVIMGPVEEKNYKGIAAAAMGYGHGVIASSPIDVNLAKQINILLENFGMPMERVLVDPTTGGLGYGMEYSYSVMERLTMAAMTQGDEKLQFPMINNLGNEVWKSKEAKQSVEDAPLLGDPERRGILMEAIGAVSYLMSGTSVLIMRHPESIRLVKEYIKILADGGSAKDTAPISKRLADVKVDFAALAPQLDLTIEEEKKKVAPAKAAAPAA
;
A
#
# COMPACT_ATOMS: atom_id res chain seq x y z
N MET A 1 -43.67 -4.17 -9.94
CA MET A 1 -42.89 -3.12 -9.28
C MET A 1 -41.50 -3.18 -9.90
N GLY A 2 -40.98 -2.06 -10.42
CA GLY A 2 -39.64 -2.02 -11.02
C GLY A 2 -38.56 -2.13 -9.93
N PHE A 3 -37.39 -2.67 -10.28
CA PHE A 3 -36.23 -2.63 -9.41
C PHE A 3 -35.72 -1.19 -9.30
N GLU A 4 -35.45 -0.72 -8.08
CA GLU A 4 -34.87 0.59 -7.79
C GLU A 4 -33.58 0.38 -6.99
N MET A 5 -32.46 0.94 -7.47
CA MET A 5 -31.20 0.88 -6.75
C MET A 5 -31.28 1.77 -5.52
N LYS A 6 -31.05 1.20 -4.34
CA LYS A 6 -30.83 1.98 -3.12
C LYS A 6 -29.47 2.69 -3.23
N LYS A 7 -29.49 4.01 -3.10
CA LYS A 7 -28.29 4.85 -3.06
C LYS A 7 -28.10 5.40 -1.66
N GLU A 8 -26.87 5.38 -1.17
CA GLU A 8 -26.53 6.07 0.07
C GLU A 8 -26.36 7.58 -0.20
N SER A 9 -26.57 8.40 0.83
CA SER A 9 -26.33 9.84 0.78
C SER A 9 -25.06 10.19 1.54
N TYR A 10 -24.16 10.92 0.89
CA TYR A 10 -22.91 11.35 1.49
C TYR A 10 -22.97 12.83 1.86
N THR A 11 -22.48 13.16 3.04
CA THR A 11 -22.39 14.55 3.54
C THR A 11 -21.00 15.15 3.30
N GLY A 12 -20.02 14.29 3.02
CA GLY A 12 -18.64 14.66 2.71
C GLY A 12 -18.12 14.02 1.44
N GLY A 13 -16.83 14.23 1.20
CA GLY A 13 -16.07 13.70 0.07
C GLY A 13 -14.60 13.63 0.42
N ILE A 14 -13.81 12.93 -0.39
CA ILE A 14 -12.34 12.95 -0.25
C ILE A 14 -11.78 14.11 -1.07
N ARG A 15 -10.88 14.89 -0.46
CA ARG A 15 -10.21 16.02 -1.10
C ARG A 15 -9.40 15.56 -2.29
N GLU A 16 -9.23 16.47 -3.25
CA GLU A 16 -8.34 16.27 -4.38
C GLU A 16 -6.94 16.80 -4.05
N ILE A 17 -5.90 15.99 -4.30
CA ILE A 17 -4.50 16.34 -4.04
C ILE A 17 -3.65 16.01 -5.26
N THR A 18 -2.82 16.96 -5.68
CA THR A 18 -1.90 16.82 -6.79
C THR A 18 -0.48 16.54 -6.31
N ILE A 19 0.10 15.45 -6.80
CA ILE A 19 1.46 14.99 -6.55
C ILE A 19 2.34 15.39 -7.74
N GLY A 20 3.49 16.03 -7.47
CA GLY A 20 4.41 16.49 -8.52
C GLY A 20 3.97 17.79 -9.18
N LYS A 21 4.52 18.10 -10.36
CA LYS A 21 4.32 19.39 -11.04
C LYS A 21 4.21 19.25 -12.55
N GLY A 22 3.64 20.27 -13.19
CA GLY A 22 3.52 20.37 -14.64
C GLY A 22 2.70 19.24 -15.25
N ASP A 23 2.97 18.92 -16.52
CA ASP A 23 2.23 17.91 -17.29
C ASP A 23 2.36 16.48 -16.74
N SER A 24 3.36 16.24 -15.90
CA SER A 24 3.59 14.96 -15.20
C SER A 24 2.89 14.85 -13.85
N ALA A 25 2.18 15.89 -13.41
CA ALA A 25 1.51 15.86 -12.13
C ALA A 25 0.37 14.84 -12.11
N VAL A 26 0.22 14.14 -10.99
CA VAL A 26 -0.81 13.12 -10.79
C VAL A 26 -1.76 13.58 -9.71
N THR A 27 -3.05 13.59 -10.00
CA THR A 27 -4.08 14.00 -9.07
C THR A 27 -4.81 12.77 -8.51
N VAL A 28 -5.00 12.73 -7.19
CA VAL A 28 -5.63 11.64 -6.47
C VAL A 28 -6.73 12.16 -5.54
N GLY A 29 -7.69 11.30 -5.20
CA GLY A 29 -8.83 11.67 -4.38
C GLY A 29 -9.99 12.26 -5.19
N GLY A 30 -10.80 13.12 -4.58
CA GLY A 30 -11.95 13.77 -5.21
C GLY A 30 -13.25 12.94 -5.19
N GLN A 31 -13.24 11.72 -4.66
CA GLN A 31 -14.41 10.86 -4.66
C GLN A 31 -15.52 11.34 -3.72
N THR A 32 -16.76 11.20 -4.18
CA THR A 32 -18.01 11.51 -3.45
C THR A 32 -18.88 10.27 -3.24
N CYS A 33 -18.34 9.08 -3.45
CA CYS A 33 -18.91 7.78 -3.10
C CYS A 33 -17.89 6.86 -2.43
N TYR A 34 -18.36 5.72 -1.93
CA TYR A 34 -17.47 4.62 -1.54
C TYR A 34 -16.66 4.05 -2.72
N PRO A 35 -15.59 3.30 -2.45
CA PRO A 35 -14.65 2.85 -3.48
C PRO A 35 -15.35 2.11 -4.61
N PHE A 36 -15.24 2.65 -5.84
CA PHE A 36 -15.85 2.13 -7.07
C PHE A 36 -17.39 2.11 -7.10
N TYR A 37 -18.08 2.77 -6.15
CA TYR A 37 -19.56 2.83 -6.10
C TYR A 37 -20.10 4.01 -6.93
N MET A 38 -19.63 4.16 -8.17
CA MET A 38 -19.96 5.30 -9.05
C MET A 38 -21.43 5.35 -9.49
N PHE A 39 -22.24 4.37 -9.12
CA PHE A 39 -23.69 4.42 -9.31
C PHE A 39 -24.38 5.40 -8.34
N GLU A 40 -23.71 5.79 -7.26
CA GLU A 40 -24.22 6.66 -6.19
C GLU A 40 -23.32 7.85 -5.85
N GLY A 41 -22.29 8.13 -6.65
CA GLY A 41 -21.49 9.35 -6.59
C GLY A 41 -20.39 9.35 -7.64
N ASP A 42 -19.44 10.28 -7.53
CA ASP A 42 -18.37 10.48 -8.49
C ASP A 42 -17.02 9.97 -7.96
N MET A 43 -16.19 9.45 -8.85
CA MET A 43 -14.79 9.10 -8.57
C MET A 43 -13.93 9.66 -9.71
N PRO A 44 -13.63 10.98 -9.70
CA PRO A 44 -13.01 11.66 -10.84
C PRO A 44 -11.58 11.19 -11.10
N ASN A 45 -10.85 10.80 -10.04
CA ASN A 45 -9.48 10.30 -10.14
C ASN A 45 -9.46 8.81 -9.75
N LYS A 46 -8.83 7.99 -10.59
CA LYS A 46 -8.60 6.58 -10.27
C LYS A 46 -7.48 6.46 -9.23
N PRO A 47 -7.51 5.43 -8.35
CA PRO A 47 -6.35 5.12 -7.53
C PRO A 47 -5.11 4.90 -8.38
N VAL A 48 -3.96 5.38 -7.91
CA VAL A 48 -2.70 5.30 -8.65
C VAL A 48 -1.73 4.37 -7.95
N ILE A 49 -0.81 3.80 -8.72
CA ILE A 49 0.21 2.90 -8.21
C ILE A 49 1.57 3.57 -8.35
N ALA A 50 2.25 3.73 -7.22
CA ALA A 50 3.62 4.18 -7.14
C ALA A 50 4.57 2.98 -7.06
N MET A 51 5.55 2.92 -7.96
CA MET A 51 6.53 1.83 -7.99
C MET A 51 7.64 2.08 -6.98
N GLU A 52 7.88 1.09 -6.12
CA GLU A 52 8.92 1.11 -5.10
C GLU A 52 10.31 0.88 -5.71
N ILE A 53 11.25 1.75 -5.33
CA ILE A 53 12.69 1.55 -5.50
C ILE A 53 13.40 1.86 -4.18
N TRP A 54 14.61 1.35 -3.99
CA TRP A 54 15.41 1.61 -2.78
C TRP A 54 16.61 2.51 -3.10
N ASP A 55 17.09 3.27 -2.11
CA ASP A 55 18.30 4.08 -2.21
C ASP A 55 19.61 3.28 -2.05
N MET A 56 19.49 1.98 -1.75
CA MET A 56 20.59 1.02 -1.65
C MET A 56 20.18 -0.33 -2.24
N ALA A 57 21.19 -1.14 -2.57
CA ALA A 57 20.97 -2.49 -3.08
C ALA A 57 20.25 -3.37 -2.03
N PRO A 58 19.18 -4.08 -2.41
CA PRO A 58 18.52 -5.01 -1.50
C PRO A 58 19.38 -6.25 -1.27
N GLU A 59 19.62 -6.59 0.00
CA GLU A 59 20.39 -7.78 0.38
C GLU A 59 19.49 -9.04 0.52
N ASP A 60 18.32 -8.91 1.15
CA ASP A 60 17.45 -10.04 1.54
C ASP A 60 16.10 -10.07 0.80
N TRP A 61 16.05 -9.64 -0.46
CA TRP A 61 14.82 -9.71 -1.25
C TRP A 61 14.52 -11.15 -1.69
N ALA A 62 13.23 -11.48 -1.74
CA ALA A 62 12.77 -12.70 -2.38
C ALA A 62 13.19 -12.70 -3.85
N GLU A 63 13.66 -13.85 -4.37
CA GLU A 63 14.12 -13.97 -5.76
C GLU A 63 13.06 -13.48 -6.78
N PRO A 64 11.75 -13.82 -6.65
CA PRO A 64 10.74 -13.26 -7.55
C PRO A 64 10.64 -11.74 -7.52
N ALA A 65 10.90 -11.09 -6.37
CA ALA A 65 10.89 -9.63 -6.27
C ALA A 65 12.12 -8.98 -6.91
N LEU A 66 13.28 -9.64 -6.84
CA LEU A 66 14.55 -9.12 -7.37
C LEU A 66 14.69 -9.33 -8.87
N ALA A 67 14.18 -10.44 -9.41
CA ALA A 67 14.35 -10.84 -10.81
C ALA A 67 14.00 -9.74 -11.84
N PRO A 68 12.93 -8.93 -11.67
CA PRO A 68 12.61 -7.85 -12.61
C PRO A 68 13.61 -6.68 -12.63
N PHE A 69 14.43 -6.55 -11.58
CA PHE A 69 15.28 -5.38 -11.34
C PHE A 69 16.75 -5.73 -11.16
N ARG A 70 17.15 -6.99 -11.31
CA ARG A 70 18.49 -7.50 -10.97
C ARG A 70 19.64 -6.71 -11.61
N ASP A 71 19.43 -6.22 -12.82
CA ASP A 71 20.37 -5.41 -13.60
C ASP A 71 20.51 -3.96 -13.13
N VAL A 72 19.54 -3.45 -12.36
CA VAL A 72 19.47 -2.05 -11.91
C VAL A 72 19.34 -1.89 -10.39
N ALA A 73 19.18 -2.97 -9.62
CA ALA A 73 18.88 -2.92 -8.19
C ALA A 73 19.94 -2.22 -7.33
N GLY A 74 21.18 -2.08 -7.83
CA GLY A 74 22.26 -1.33 -7.19
C GLY A 74 22.38 0.15 -7.61
N ASP A 75 21.56 0.62 -8.54
CA ASP A 75 21.56 2.00 -9.03
C ASP A 75 20.14 2.58 -8.99
N PRO A 76 19.81 3.39 -7.97
CA PRO A 76 18.47 3.97 -7.81
C PRO A 76 18.02 4.79 -9.02
N VAL A 77 18.94 5.42 -9.76
CA VAL A 77 18.59 6.23 -10.95
C VAL A 77 18.24 5.32 -12.12
N ALA A 78 19.06 4.30 -12.40
CA ALA A 78 18.75 3.32 -13.44
C ALA A 78 17.47 2.55 -13.12
N TRP A 79 17.26 2.22 -11.85
CA TRP A 79 16.05 1.55 -11.37
C TRP A 79 14.80 2.40 -11.58
N ALA A 80 14.83 3.68 -11.18
CA ALA A 80 13.72 4.60 -11.39
C ALA A 80 13.36 4.71 -12.88
N LYS A 81 14.37 4.87 -13.75
CA LYS A 81 14.16 4.92 -15.20
C LYS A 81 13.54 3.64 -15.74
N LYS A 82 14.03 2.47 -15.33
CA LYS A 82 13.45 1.19 -15.72
C LYS A 82 11.97 1.07 -15.33
N CYS A 83 11.63 1.47 -14.11
CA CYS A 83 10.24 1.49 -13.66
C CYS A 83 9.35 2.38 -14.55
N VAL A 84 9.84 3.55 -14.97
CA VAL A 84 9.09 4.46 -15.85
C VAL A 84 9.03 3.95 -17.29
N GLU A 85 10.17 3.59 -17.87
CA GLU A 85 10.34 3.33 -19.30
C GLU A 85 9.86 1.92 -19.72
N GLU A 86 10.11 0.90 -18.88
CA GLU A 86 9.74 -0.48 -19.20
C GLU A 86 8.43 -0.92 -18.53
N TYR A 87 8.16 -0.43 -17.31
CA TYR A 87 7.01 -0.87 -16.51
C TYR A 87 5.87 0.15 -16.43
N GLY A 88 6.05 1.35 -16.99
CA GLY A 88 5.00 2.36 -17.06
C GLY A 88 4.58 2.89 -15.68
N ALA A 89 5.54 3.10 -14.78
CA ALA A 89 5.32 3.75 -13.50
C ALA A 89 4.78 5.17 -13.70
N GLU A 90 3.66 5.48 -13.06
CA GLU A 90 3.05 6.83 -13.07
C GLU A 90 3.55 7.69 -11.90
N VAL A 91 4.07 7.04 -10.85
CA VAL A 91 4.68 7.66 -9.68
C VAL A 91 5.82 6.74 -9.23
N ILE A 92 6.92 7.31 -8.75
CA ILE A 92 8.01 6.55 -8.11
C ILE A 92 8.00 6.82 -6.62
N VAL A 93 8.19 5.78 -5.81
CA VAL A 93 8.52 5.91 -4.39
C VAL A 93 9.95 5.46 -4.17
N LEU A 94 10.80 6.38 -3.73
CA LEU A 94 12.15 6.07 -3.26
C LEU A 94 12.12 5.81 -1.75
N GLN A 95 12.34 4.55 -1.36
CA GLN A 95 12.53 4.15 0.03
C GLN A 95 13.97 4.45 0.43
N LEU A 96 14.15 5.28 1.46
CA LEU A 96 15.42 5.55 2.09
C LEU A 96 15.73 4.44 3.10
N LYS A 97 16.14 3.27 2.62
CA LYS A 97 16.53 2.15 3.49
C LYS A 97 17.91 2.36 4.09
N SER A 98 18.81 3.04 3.38
CA SER A 98 20.18 3.26 3.83
C SER A 98 20.29 4.12 5.09
N ILE A 99 19.27 4.95 5.39
CA ILE A 99 19.31 5.86 6.53
C ILE A 99 18.95 5.18 7.86
N ASP A 100 18.54 3.91 7.88
CA ASP A 100 18.20 3.21 9.12
C ASP A 100 19.37 3.30 10.13
N PRO A 101 19.18 3.90 11.32
CA PRO A 101 20.21 4.00 12.34
C PRO A 101 20.74 2.65 12.83
N ASN A 102 20.00 1.56 12.62
CA ASN A 102 20.35 0.20 13.02
C ASN A 102 21.04 -0.61 11.90
N ASP A 103 21.19 -0.03 10.70
CA ASP A 103 21.92 -0.64 9.58
C ASP A 103 23.02 0.32 9.08
N LYS A 104 22.92 0.84 7.84
CA LYS A 104 23.99 1.67 7.26
C LYS A 104 24.07 3.07 7.85
N ASN A 105 22.98 3.57 8.43
CA ASN A 105 22.86 4.91 9.03
C ASN A 105 23.46 6.02 8.14
N ALA A 106 23.15 5.99 6.84
CA ALA A 106 23.68 6.93 5.88
C ALA A 106 23.41 8.40 6.30
N PRO A 107 24.34 9.32 6.06
CA PRO A 107 24.17 10.72 6.43
C PRO A 107 23.09 11.40 5.57
N ALA A 108 22.38 12.38 6.16
CA ALA A 108 21.30 13.10 5.49
C ALA A 108 21.69 13.71 4.13
N ALA A 109 22.92 14.21 4.00
CA ALA A 109 23.43 14.78 2.75
C ALA A 109 23.55 13.74 1.62
N GLU A 110 23.90 12.50 1.94
CA GLU A 110 24.01 11.42 0.95
C GLU A 110 22.63 10.99 0.47
N ALA A 111 21.70 10.77 1.40
CA ALA A 111 20.31 10.46 1.07
C ALA A 111 19.68 11.57 0.21
N ALA A 112 19.84 12.84 0.57
CA ALA A 112 19.34 13.97 -0.20
C ALA A 112 19.95 14.06 -1.61
N ALA A 113 21.24 13.75 -1.76
CA ALA A 113 21.89 13.69 -3.06
C ALA A 113 21.30 12.58 -3.95
N THR A 114 21.01 11.40 -3.38
CA THR A 114 20.34 10.31 -4.09
C THR A 114 18.92 10.68 -4.50
N VAL A 115 18.12 11.26 -3.59
CA VAL A 115 16.77 11.74 -3.90
C VAL A 115 16.80 12.75 -5.05
N LYS A 116 17.70 13.74 -4.99
CA LYS A 116 17.82 14.77 -6.03
C LYS A 116 18.18 14.16 -7.39
N LYS A 117 19.15 13.23 -7.44
CA LYS A 117 19.53 12.55 -8.69
C LYS A 117 18.36 11.77 -9.30
N VAL A 118 17.59 11.06 -8.47
CA VAL A 118 16.41 10.32 -8.92
C VAL A 118 15.35 11.31 -9.45
N MET A 119 15.05 12.38 -8.70
CA MET A 119 14.09 13.40 -9.09
C MET A 119 14.43 14.05 -10.43
N GLU A 120 15.70 14.37 -10.68
CA GLU A 120 16.15 14.98 -11.94
C GLU A 120 16.15 13.99 -13.12
N ALA A 121 16.18 12.69 -12.84
CA ALA A 121 16.30 11.65 -13.86
C ALA A 121 14.96 11.14 -14.41
N ILE A 122 13.85 11.35 -13.68
CA ILE A 122 12.52 10.86 -14.05
C ILE A 122 11.57 12.00 -14.43
N LYS A 123 10.52 11.67 -15.18
CA LYS A 123 9.49 12.62 -15.62
C LYS A 123 8.13 12.34 -14.99
N VAL A 124 8.12 11.65 -13.86
CA VAL A 124 6.91 11.33 -13.09
C VAL A 124 7.11 11.81 -11.65
N PRO A 125 6.03 12.00 -10.85
CA PRO A 125 6.16 12.47 -9.49
C PRO A 125 6.98 11.52 -8.62
N LEU A 126 7.70 12.09 -7.66
CA LEU A 126 8.51 11.37 -6.69
C LEU A 126 7.93 11.50 -5.29
N ILE A 127 7.70 10.35 -4.66
CA ILE A 127 7.46 10.20 -3.24
C ILE A 127 8.76 9.71 -2.60
N VAL A 128 9.10 10.24 -1.43
CA VAL A 128 10.25 9.78 -0.65
C VAL A 128 9.74 9.22 0.66
N TRP A 129 10.13 7.97 0.93
CA TRP A 129 9.71 7.23 2.12
C TRP A 129 10.89 6.98 3.04
N GLY A 130 10.79 7.39 4.30
CA GLY A 130 11.83 7.31 5.32
C GLY A 130 11.99 5.93 5.94
N CYS A 131 12.78 5.84 7.00
CA CYS A 131 13.05 4.59 7.72
C CYS A 131 12.13 4.36 8.93
N ALA A 132 11.16 5.25 9.18
CA ALA A 132 10.26 5.21 10.34
C ALA A 132 11.00 5.34 11.68
N SER A 133 12.09 6.11 11.69
CA SER A 133 12.79 6.56 12.89
C SER A 133 12.58 8.07 13.00
N PRO A 134 11.70 8.56 13.89
CA PRO A 134 11.26 9.96 13.86
C PRO A 134 12.38 10.99 13.86
N ALA A 135 13.43 10.77 14.67
CA ALA A 135 14.57 11.67 14.75
C ALA A 135 15.42 11.65 13.47
N LYS A 136 15.65 10.47 12.90
CA LYS A 136 16.45 10.30 11.68
C LYS A 136 15.70 10.82 10.46
N ASP A 137 14.41 10.51 10.34
CA ASP A 137 13.55 11.00 9.27
C ASP A 137 13.45 12.53 9.30
N GLU A 138 13.34 13.13 10.50
CA GLU A 138 13.35 14.60 10.62
C GLU A 138 14.68 15.23 10.16
N GLU A 139 15.82 14.63 10.55
CA GLU A 139 17.15 15.08 10.12
C GLU A 139 17.27 15.01 8.59
N VAL A 140 16.92 13.86 8.00
CA VAL A 140 17.09 13.61 6.57
C VAL A 140 16.13 14.45 5.74
N PHE A 141 14.84 14.49 6.09
CA PHE A 141 13.85 15.22 5.29
C PHE A 141 14.07 16.72 5.24
N LYS A 142 14.64 17.33 6.28
CA LYS A 142 15.03 18.76 6.22
C LYS A 142 16.01 19.02 5.08
N VAL A 143 17.01 18.16 4.93
CA VAL A 143 18.04 18.27 3.88
C VAL A 143 17.45 17.91 2.51
N VAL A 144 16.59 16.90 2.45
CA VAL A 144 15.88 16.53 1.21
C VAL A 144 15.01 17.68 0.69
N CYS A 145 14.26 18.35 1.56
CA CYS A 145 13.42 19.49 1.19
C CYS A 145 14.24 20.60 0.52
N GLU A 146 15.36 20.99 1.12
CA GLU A 146 16.23 22.01 0.55
C GLU A 146 16.83 21.58 -0.79
N ALA A 147 17.37 20.37 -0.85
CA ALA A 147 18.02 19.84 -2.05
C ALA A 147 17.05 19.68 -3.25
N CYS A 148 15.77 19.41 -2.96
CA CYS A 148 14.74 19.14 -3.94
C CYS A 148 13.76 20.30 -4.16
N GLN A 149 14.10 21.52 -3.70
CA GLN A 149 13.25 22.69 -3.80
C GLN A 149 12.67 22.88 -5.22
N GLY A 150 11.37 23.17 -5.27
CA GLY A 150 10.64 23.33 -6.54
C GLY A 150 10.32 22.01 -7.25
N GLY A 151 10.62 20.84 -6.66
CA GLY A 151 10.26 19.52 -7.17
C GLY A 151 8.84 19.05 -6.86
N ASN A 152 8.17 19.67 -5.87
CA ASN A 152 6.91 19.18 -5.29
C ASN A 152 6.92 17.68 -4.92
N VAL A 153 8.01 17.27 -4.27
CA VAL A 153 8.14 15.93 -3.65
C VAL A 153 7.16 15.80 -2.48
N ILE A 154 6.61 14.60 -2.28
CA ILE A 154 5.83 14.25 -1.10
C ILE A 154 6.67 13.32 -0.21
N MET A 155 6.73 13.60 1.10
CA MET A 155 7.59 12.86 2.04
C MET A 155 6.82 12.28 3.22
N GLY A 156 7.18 11.06 3.61
CA GLY A 156 6.64 10.38 4.80
C GLY A 156 7.58 9.30 5.30
N PRO A 157 7.36 8.75 6.51
CA PRO A 157 6.24 9.03 7.38
C PRO A 157 6.40 10.33 8.19
N VAL A 158 5.29 11.04 8.41
CA VAL A 158 5.21 12.19 9.33
C VAL A 158 4.27 11.85 10.46
N GLU A 159 4.81 11.79 11.68
CA GLU A 159 4.12 11.37 12.89
C GLU A 159 4.10 12.51 13.93
N GLU A 160 3.34 12.33 15.02
CA GLU A 160 3.25 13.30 16.12
C GLU A 160 4.62 13.70 16.70
N LYS A 161 5.61 12.82 16.63
CA LYS A 161 6.94 13.04 17.20
C LYS A 161 7.85 13.92 16.34
N ASN A 162 7.66 13.96 15.02
CA ASN A 162 8.58 14.63 14.07
C ASN A 162 7.90 15.68 13.17
N TYR A 163 6.57 15.84 13.25
CA TYR A 163 5.82 16.71 12.33
C TYR A 163 6.31 18.15 12.28
N LYS A 164 6.72 18.76 13.40
CA LYS A 164 7.09 20.19 13.42
C LYS A 164 8.29 20.48 12.52
N GLY A 165 9.33 19.67 12.62
CA GLY A 165 10.55 19.86 11.84
C GLY A 165 10.33 19.58 10.35
N ILE A 166 9.62 18.49 10.05
CA ILE A 166 9.34 18.08 8.66
C ILE A 166 8.37 19.05 8.00
N ALA A 167 7.26 19.41 8.66
CA ALA A 167 6.29 20.35 8.11
C ALA A 167 6.89 21.74 7.90
N ALA A 168 7.74 22.23 8.81
CA ALA A 168 8.41 23.53 8.62
C ALA A 168 9.28 23.54 7.36
N ALA A 169 10.07 22.48 7.14
CA ALA A 169 10.90 22.35 5.95
C ALA A 169 10.05 22.17 4.68
N ALA A 170 9.03 21.30 4.72
CA ALA A 170 8.15 21.05 3.60
C ALA A 170 7.41 22.34 3.16
N MET A 171 6.92 23.14 4.10
CA MET A 171 6.31 24.44 3.81
C MET A 171 7.32 25.42 3.20
N GLY A 172 8.51 25.53 3.79
CA GLY A 172 9.55 26.47 3.34
C GLY A 172 10.03 26.20 1.90
N TYR A 173 10.08 24.93 1.49
CA TYR A 173 10.59 24.52 0.19
C TYR A 173 9.51 24.08 -0.82
N GLY A 174 8.23 24.08 -0.42
CA GLY A 174 7.10 23.83 -1.31
C GLY A 174 6.84 22.35 -1.60
N HIS A 175 6.88 21.51 -0.57
CA HIS A 175 6.66 20.07 -0.62
C HIS A 175 5.36 19.65 0.07
N GLY A 176 4.94 18.40 -0.18
CA GLY A 176 3.85 17.74 0.54
C GLY A 176 4.37 16.76 1.60
N VAL A 177 3.47 16.33 2.48
CA VAL A 177 3.77 15.37 3.55
C VAL A 177 2.77 14.24 3.60
N ILE A 178 3.18 13.12 4.18
CA ILE A 178 2.32 11.96 4.43
C ILE A 178 2.14 11.84 5.94
N ALA A 179 0.95 12.16 6.41
CA ALA A 179 0.57 12.06 7.81
C ALA A 179 0.34 10.58 8.17
N SER A 180 1.31 10.01 8.90
CA SER A 180 1.31 8.60 9.29
C SER A 180 0.78 8.43 10.71
N SER A 181 -0.02 7.38 10.92
CA SER A 181 -0.54 7.01 12.24
C SER A 181 -0.68 5.49 12.38
N PRO A 182 -0.48 4.93 13.57
CA PRO A 182 -0.49 3.47 13.77
C PRO A 182 -1.92 2.93 13.89
N ILE A 183 -2.52 2.51 12.76
CA ILE A 183 -3.78 1.76 12.65
C ILE A 183 -4.86 2.20 13.67
N ASP A 184 -5.10 3.52 13.75
CA ASP A 184 -6.09 4.09 14.67
C ASP A 184 -6.71 5.37 14.08
N VAL A 185 -8.03 5.44 14.08
CA VAL A 185 -8.81 6.55 13.49
C VAL A 185 -8.59 7.87 14.24
N ASN A 186 -8.46 7.82 15.56
CA ASN A 186 -8.27 9.02 16.36
C ASN A 186 -6.85 9.56 16.19
N LEU A 187 -5.85 8.67 16.12
CA LEU A 187 -4.47 9.08 15.87
C LEU A 187 -4.30 9.66 14.46
N ALA A 188 -4.94 9.07 13.45
CA ALA A 188 -5.00 9.63 12.09
C ALA A 188 -5.61 11.05 12.10
N LYS A 189 -6.72 11.23 12.82
CA LYS A 189 -7.34 12.55 12.99
C LYS A 189 -6.42 13.53 13.72
N GLN A 190 -5.75 13.07 14.77
CA GLN A 190 -4.88 13.90 15.61
C GLN A 190 -3.69 14.45 14.82
N ILE A 191 -2.98 13.62 14.05
CA ILE A 191 -1.85 14.10 13.26
C ILE A 191 -2.28 15.12 12.20
N ASN A 192 -3.44 14.93 11.57
CA ASN A 192 -4.00 15.90 10.62
C ASN A 192 -4.30 17.25 11.30
N ILE A 193 -4.89 17.24 12.50
CA ILE A 193 -5.13 18.44 13.30
C ILE A 193 -3.82 19.12 13.69
N LEU A 194 -2.78 18.35 14.05
CA LEU A 194 -1.47 18.90 14.40
C LEU A 194 -0.81 19.60 13.21
N LEU A 195 -0.85 18.99 12.03
CA LEU A 195 -0.31 19.57 10.79
C LEU A 195 -1.08 20.84 10.40
N GLU A 196 -2.41 20.81 10.44
CA GLU A 196 -3.25 21.96 10.12
C GLU A 196 -3.00 23.13 11.09
N ASN A 197 -2.97 22.87 12.41
CA ASN A 197 -2.68 23.89 13.42
C ASN A 197 -1.26 24.46 13.30
N PHE A 198 -0.32 23.67 12.76
CA PHE A 198 1.03 24.12 12.49
C PHE A 198 1.12 24.99 11.21
N GLY A 199 0.06 25.01 10.40
CA GLY A 199 -0.04 25.80 9.18
C GLY A 199 0.30 25.04 7.89
N MET A 200 0.45 23.71 7.95
CA MET A 200 0.71 22.90 6.77
C MET A 200 -0.44 23.07 5.75
N PRO A 201 -0.14 23.41 4.48
CA PRO A 201 -1.15 23.44 3.42
C PRO A 201 -1.76 22.05 3.24
N MET A 202 -3.00 21.89 3.69
CA MET A 202 -3.67 20.58 3.76
C MET A 202 -4.02 20.02 2.38
N GLU A 203 -3.98 20.83 1.32
CA GLU A 203 -4.02 20.39 -0.09
C GLU A 203 -2.73 19.68 -0.56
N ARG A 204 -1.75 19.51 0.33
CA ARG A 204 -0.49 18.79 0.09
C ARG A 204 -0.24 17.66 1.10
N VAL A 205 -1.30 17.15 1.74
CA VAL A 205 -1.22 16.14 2.80
C VAL A 205 -1.94 14.85 2.38
N LEU A 206 -1.19 13.77 2.22
CA LEU A 206 -1.75 12.41 2.13
C LEU A 206 -1.81 11.78 3.53
N VAL A 207 -2.69 10.79 3.72
CA VAL A 207 -2.82 10.06 4.98
C VAL A 207 -2.35 8.62 4.83
N ASP A 208 -1.46 8.19 5.72
CA ASP A 208 -1.02 6.81 5.85
C ASP A 208 -1.53 6.23 7.18
N PRO A 209 -2.58 5.40 7.18
CA PRO A 209 -3.08 4.77 8.40
C PRO A 209 -2.21 3.59 8.89
N THR A 210 -0.98 3.47 8.38
CA THR A 210 -0.09 2.32 8.48
C THR A 210 -0.66 1.08 7.79
N THR A 211 0.15 0.51 6.92
CA THR A 211 -0.23 -0.64 6.10
C THR A 211 0.16 -1.95 6.80
N GLY A 212 -0.79 -2.85 6.98
CA GLY A 212 -0.56 -4.24 7.40
C GLY A 212 -0.37 -5.17 6.19
N GLY A 213 0.45 -6.20 6.36
CA GLY A 213 0.72 -7.20 5.33
C GLY A 213 -0.38 -8.28 5.23
N LEU A 214 -0.50 -8.93 4.06
CA LEU A 214 -1.46 -10.02 3.87
C LEU A 214 -1.12 -11.19 4.82
N GLY A 215 -2.02 -11.50 5.75
CA GLY A 215 -1.78 -12.48 6.81
C GLY A 215 -0.99 -11.94 8.02
N TYR A 216 -0.63 -10.65 8.00
CA TYR A 216 0.16 -9.95 9.01
C TYR A 216 -0.49 -8.60 9.37
N GLY A 217 -1.77 -8.64 9.76
CA GLY A 217 -2.49 -7.48 10.28
C GLY A 217 -3.18 -6.58 9.25
N MET A 218 -3.27 -7.01 7.99
CA MET A 218 -4.03 -6.32 6.93
C MET A 218 -5.49 -6.05 7.34
N GLU A 219 -6.14 -6.95 8.07
CA GLU A 219 -7.51 -6.82 8.54
C GLU A 219 -7.73 -5.63 9.47
N TYR A 220 -6.72 -5.27 10.27
CA TYR A 220 -6.76 -4.10 11.12
C TYR A 220 -6.68 -2.82 10.29
N SER A 221 -5.71 -2.74 9.37
CA SER A 221 -5.57 -1.61 8.46
C SER A 221 -6.79 -1.44 7.57
N TYR A 222 -7.32 -2.53 7.00
CA TYR A 222 -8.52 -2.54 6.17
C TYR A 222 -9.71 -1.93 6.93
N SER A 223 -9.96 -2.42 8.15
CA SER A 223 -11.09 -1.93 8.97
C SER A 223 -10.92 -0.46 9.37
N VAL A 224 -9.69 -0.02 9.66
CA VAL A 224 -9.41 1.39 9.96
C VAL A 224 -9.64 2.27 8.75
N MET A 225 -9.22 1.84 7.56
CA MET A 225 -9.44 2.57 6.31
C MET A 225 -10.92 2.71 5.96
N GLU A 226 -11.73 1.65 6.15
CA GLU A 226 -13.18 1.76 5.99
C GLU A 226 -13.76 2.77 6.99
N ARG A 227 -13.34 2.73 8.25
CA ARG A 227 -13.81 3.69 9.28
C ARG A 227 -13.40 5.13 8.96
N LEU A 228 -12.19 5.36 8.46
CA LEU A 228 -11.74 6.67 8.00
C LEU A 228 -12.62 7.16 6.84
N THR A 229 -12.87 6.30 5.86
CA THR A 229 -13.74 6.60 4.72
C THR A 229 -15.17 6.88 5.19
N MET A 230 -15.75 6.07 6.08
CA MET A 230 -17.08 6.32 6.63
C MET A 230 -17.17 7.65 7.37
N ALA A 231 -16.18 7.99 8.20
CA ALA A 231 -16.15 9.26 8.92
C ALA A 231 -16.04 10.46 7.95
N ALA A 232 -15.19 10.35 6.93
CA ALA A 232 -15.03 11.37 5.91
C ALA A 232 -16.32 11.58 5.08
N MET A 233 -16.96 10.49 4.66
CA MET A 233 -18.04 10.50 3.65
C MET A 233 -19.44 10.64 4.26
N THR A 234 -19.73 9.92 5.35
CA THR A 234 -21.08 9.89 5.94
C THR A 234 -21.25 10.85 7.10
N GLN A 235 -20.18 11.07 7.87
CA GLN A 235 -20.19 11.98 9.02
C GLN A 235 -19.67 13.37 8.67
N GLY A 236 -19.11 13.56 7.47
CA GLY A 236 -18.58 14.85 7.01
C GLY A 236 -17.38 15.34 7.82
N ASP A 237 -16.58 14.43 8.39
CA ASP A 237 -15.42 14.81 9.20
C ASP A 237 -14.28 15.34 8.34
N GLU A 238 -14.23 16.67 8.19
CA GLU A 238 -13.25 17.38 7.34
C GLU A 238 -11.78 17.04 7.66
N LYS A 239 -11.49 16.58 8.89
CA LYS A 239 -10.12 16.21 9.32
C LYS A 239 -9.70 14.83 8.83
N LEU A 240 -10.62 14.07 8.24
CA LEU A 240 -10.39 12.72 7.70
C LEU A 240 -10.65 12.64 6.19
N GLN A 241 -11.03 13.74 5.55
CA GLN A 241 -11.34 13.82 4.11
C GLN A 241 -10.10 13.86 3.21
N PHE A 242 -9.04 13.13 3.55
CA PHE A 242 -7.78 13.14 2.80
C PHE A 242 -7.59 11.83 2.02
N PRO A 243 -6.99 11.87 0.83
CA PRO A 243 -6.59 10.67 0.10
C PRO A 243 -5.63 9.81 0.94
N MET A 244 -5.87 8.50 0.92
CA MET A 244 -5.04 7.54 1.65
C MET A 244 -3.92 6.99 0.76
N ILE A 245 -2.74 6.77 1.34
CA ILE A 245 -1.60 6.09 0.74
C ILE A 245 -1.20 4.88 1.56
N ASN A 246 -0.85 3.77 0.90
CA ASN A 246 -0.49 2.51 1.57
C ASN A 246 0.83 1.94 1.06
N ASN A 247 1.78 1.68 1.98
CA ASN A 247 3.09 1.09 1.70
C ASN A 247 3.04 -0.45 1.58
N LEU A 248 2.30 -0.97 0.61
CA LEU A 248 1.96 -2.39 0.51
C LEU A 248 3.13 -3.29 0.09
N GLY A 249 3.90 -2.90 -0.92
CA GLY A 249 4.95 -3.74 -1.50
C GLY A 249 5.96 -4.22 -0.45
N ASN A 250 6.38 -3.30 0.44
CA ASN A 250 7.28 -3.63 1.54
C ASN A 250 6.69 -4.68 2.49
N GLU A 251 5.39 -4.60 2.80
CA GLU A 251 4.71 -5.50 3.74
C GLU A 251 4.50 -6.91 3.17
N VAL A 252 4.25 -7.02 1.87
CA VAL A 252 4.06 -8.33 1.22
C VAL A 252 5.40 -9.02 1.01
N TRP A 253 6.37 -8.34 0.40
CA TRP A 253 7.63 -8.97 -0.01
C TRP A 253 8.61 -9.22 1.13
N LYS A 254 8.36 -8.66 2.33
CA LYS A 254 9.10 -9.03 3.55
C LYS A 254 8.54 -10.28 4.24
N SER A 255 7.35 -10.76 3.86
CA SER A 255 6.71 -11.88 4.53
C SER A 255 7.48 -13.19 4.32
N LYS A 256 7.27 -14.14 5.22
CA LYS A 256 7.89 -15.46 5.13
C LYS A 256 7.46 -16.17 3.85
N GLU A 257 6.16 -16.15 3.53
CA GLU A 257 5.57 -16.85 2.39
C GLU A 257 6.13 -16.32 1.07
N ALA A 258 6.38 -15.02 0.95
CA ALA A 258 6.98 -14.43 -0.24
C ALA A 258 8.45 -14.84 -0.43
N LYS A 259 9.18 -15.12 0.66
CA LYS A 259 10.60 -15.48 0.63
C LYS A 259 10.89 -16.98 0.53
N GLN A 260 9.93 -17.84 0.87
CA GLN A 260 10.16 -19.29 0.86
C GLN A 260 10.31 -19.85 -0.56
N SER A 261 11.30 -20.72 -0.74
CA SER A 261 11.46 -21.49 -1.96
C SER A 261 10.36 -22.56 -2.08
N VAL A 262 10.27 -23.22 -3.24
CA VAL A 262 9.36 -24.37 -3.37
C VAL A 262 9.90 -25.58 -2.61
N GLU A 263 11.23 -25.70 -2.50
CA GLU A 263 11.89 -26.78 -1.77
C GLU A 263 11.56 -26.71 -0.27
N ASP A 264 11.58 -25.50 0.29
CA ASP A 264 11.29 -25.29 1.71
C ASP A 264 9.79 -25.34 2.05
N ALA A 265 8.92 -24.98 1.09
CA ALA A 265 7.48 -24.90 1.29
C ALA A 265 6.69 -25.37 0.05
N PRO A 266 6.77 -26.67 -0.31
CA PRO A 266 6.18 -27.17 -1.55
C PRO A 266 4.65 -27.04 -1.59
N LEU A 267 4.00 -27.09 -0.42
CA LEU A 267 2.55 -26.90 -0.30
C LEU A 267 2.08 -25.48 -0.65
N LEU A 268 2.98 -24.49 -0.64
CA LEU A 268 2.68 -23.12 -1.04
C LEU A 268 2.80 -22.91 -2.56
N GLY A 269 3.12 -23.96 -3.32
CA GLY A 269 3.21 -23.92 -4.78
C GLY A 269 4.35 -23.05 -5.32
N ASP A 270 4.15 -22.54 -6.55
CA ASP A 270 5.12 -21.75 -7.28
C ASP A 270 5.44 -20.41 -6.56
N PRO A 271 6.69 -20.16 -6.14
CA PRO A 271 7.05 -18.97 -5.36
C PRO A 271 6.81 -17.65 -6.10
N GLU A 272 7.03 -17.62 -7.42
CA GLU A 272 6.84 -16.40 -8.21
C GLU A 272 5.36 -16.06 -8.34
N ARG A 273 4.52 -17.02 -8.74
CA ARG A 273 3.07 -16.83 -8.81
C ARG A 273 2.49 -16.47 -7.45
N ARG A 274 2.97 -17.11 -6.38
CA ARG A 274 2.54 -16.82 -5.01
C ARG A 274 2.82 -15.38 -4.64
N GLY A 275 4.07 -14.91 -4.76
CA GLY A 275 4.43 -13.53 -4.42
C GLY A 275 3.64 -12.50 -5.25
N ILE A 276 3.53 -12.74 -6.56
CA ILE A 276 2.76 -11.87 -7.47
C ILE A 276 1.30 -11.74 -7.01
N LEU A 277 0.65 -12.86 -6.71
CA LEU A 277 -0.74 -12.90 -6.29
C LEU A 277 -0.94 -12.34 -4.88
N MET A 278 -0.01 -12.58 -3.95
CA MET A 278 -0.09 -12.00 -2.61
C MET A 278 -0.10 -10.47 -2.68
N GLU A 279 0.76 -9.87 -3.50
CA GLU A 279 0.80 -8.42 -3.68
C GLU A 279 -0.45 -7.91 -4.41
N ALA A 280 -0.91 -8.59 -5.46
CA ALA A 280 -2.11 -8.20 -6.19
C ALA A 280 -3.38 -8.31 -5.34
N ILE A 281 -3.53 -9.37 -4.55
CA ILE A 281 -4.67 -9.56 -3.63
C ILE A 281 -4.65 -8.49 -2.54
N GLY A 282 -3.50 -8.23 -1.93
CA GLY A 282 -3.38 -7.18 -0.93
C GLY A 282 -3.73 -5.79 -1.49
N ALA A 283 -3.33 -5.51 -2.73
CA ALA A 283 -3.67 -4.27 -3.41
C ALA A 283 -5.17 -4.15 -3.65
N VAL A 284 -5.82 -5.21 -4.15
CA VAL A 284 -7.28 -5.24 -4.33
C VAL A 284 -8.01 -5.01 -2.99
N SER A 285 -7.56 -5.65 -1.91
CA SER A 285 -8.11 -5.40 -0.57
C SER A 285 -8.02 -3.92 -0.18
N TYR A 286 -6.85 -3.29 -0.35
CA TYR A 286 -6.69 -1.86 -0.03
C TYR A 286 -7.43 -0.91 -0.96
N LEU A 287 -7.63 -1.30 -2.22
CA LEU A 287 -8.52 -0.58 -3.16
C LEU A 287 -9.95 -0.57 -2.66
N MET A 288 -10.45 -1.72 -2.20
CA MET A 288 -11.82 -1.83 -1.70
C MET A 288 -12.03 -1.10 -0.36
N SER A 289 -10.98 -0.85 0.43
CA SER A 289 -11.06 -0.04 1.65
C SER A 289 -10.79 1.47 1.45
N GLY A 290 -10.55 1.93 0.22
CA GLY A 290 -10.52 3.34 -0.14
C GLY A 290 -9.13 3.98 -0.30
N THR A 291 -8.09 3.17 -0.56
CA THR A 291 -6.77 3.72 -0.92
C THR A 291 -6.86 4.59 -2.19
N SER A 292 -6.07 5.66 -2.21
CA SER A 292 -5.92 6.54 -3.38
C SER A 292 -4.53 6.38 -4.03
N VAL A 293 -3.51 5.99 -3.25
CA VAL A 293 -2.15 5.70 -3.72
C VAL A 293 -1.67 4.37 -3.13
N LEU A 294 -1.36 3.40 -3.99
CA LEU A 294 -0.72 2.15 -3.58
C LEU A 294 0.77 2.18 -3.89
N ILE A 295 1.61 1.87 -2.92
CA ILE A 295 3.03 1.62 -3.17
C ILE A 295 3.20 0.12 -3.40
N MET A 296 3.64 -0.25 -4.59
CA MET A 296 3.80 -1.64 -5.02
C MET A 296 5.19 -1.85 -5.63
N ARG A 297 5.64 -3.10 -5.67
CA ARG A 297 6.99 -3.49 -6.10
C ARG A 297 7.00 -4.25 -7.40
N HIS A 298 6.23 -5.34 -7.52
CA HIS A 298 6.41 -6.27 -8.63
C HIS A 298 5.63 -5.83 -9.88
N PRO A 299 6.28 -5.67 -11.04
CA PRO A 299 5.64 -5.11 -12.23
C PRO A 299 4.45 -5.95 -12.73
N GLU A 300 4.52 -7.27 -12.59
CA GLU A 300 3.39 -8.14 -12.97
C GLU A 300 2.19 -8.01 -12.03
N SER A 301 2.41 -7.81 -10.73
CA SER A 301 1.33 -7.53 -9.77
C SER A 301 0.67 -6.20 -10.10
N ILE A 302 1.48 -5.19 -10.42
CA ILE A 302 1.02 -3.86 -10.82
C ILE A 302 0.18 -3.94 -12.10
N ARG A 303 0.61 -4.72 -13.11
CA ARG A 303 -0.18 -4.94 -14.33
C ARG A 303 -1.57 -5.48 -14.02
N LEU A 304 -1.66 -6.53 -13.20
CA LEU A 304 -2.94 -7.13 -12.80
C LEU A 304 -3.83 -6.13 -12.05
N VAL A 305 -3.26 -5.34 -11.15
CA VAL A 305 -4.01 -4.35 -10.36
C VAL A 305 -4.45 -3.17 -11.23
N LYS A 306 -3.64 -2.71 -12.19
CA LYS A 306 -4.05 -1.68 -13.16
C LYS A 306 -5.23 -2.16 -14.00
N GLU A 307 -5.23 -3.42 -14.43
CA GLU A 307 -6.36 -4.02 -15.14
C GLU A 307 -7.62 -4.12 -14.25
N TYR A 308 -7.46 -4.50 -12.98
CA TYR A 308 -8.55 -4.49 -12.00
C TYR A 308 -9.16 -3.10 -11.83
N ILE A 309 -8.33 -2.08 -11.58
CA ILE A 309 -8.78 -0.67 -11.43
C ILE A 309 -9.51 -0.22 -12.71
N LYS A 310 -8.97 -0.53 -13.88
CA LYS A 310 -9.59 -0.18 -15.16
C LYS A 310 -10.97 -0.81 -15.32
N ILE A 311 -11.11 -2.11 -15.05
CA ILE A 311 -12.40 -2.82 -15.20
C ILE A 311 -13.43 -2.27 -14.21
N LEU A 312 -13.04 -2.02 -12.97
CA LEU A 312 -13.94 -1.51 -11.93
C LEU A 312 -14.36 -0.06 -12.19
N ALA A 313 -13.46 0.78 -12.71
CA ALA A 313 -13.73 2.19 -12.98
C ALA A 313 -14.44 2.44 -14.32
N ASP A 314 -14.02 1.77 -15.40
CA ASP A 314 -14.47 2.04 -16.77
C ASP A 314 -15.50 1.02 -17.27
N GLY A 315 -15.71 -0.07 -16.52
CA GLY A 315 -16.40 -1.27 -17.01
C GLY A 315 -15.50 -2.14 -17.89
N GLY A 316 -15.90 -3.40 -18.07
CA GLY A 316 -15.15 -4.36 -18.89
C GLY A 316 -15.33 -5.80 -18.43
N SER A 317 -14.48 -6.71 -18.93
CA SER A 317 -14.45 -8.11 -18.51
C SER A 317 -13.03 -8.55 -18.18
N ALA A 318 -12.87 -9.23 -17.05
CA ALA A 318 -11.61 -9.87 -16.68
C ALA A 318 -11.32 -11.15 -17.50
N LYS A 319 -12.23 -11.58 -18.39
CA LYS A 319 -12.00 -12.75 -19.25
C LYS A 319 -10.87 -12.55 -20.25
N ASP A 320 -10.61 -11.29 -20.63
CA ASP A 320 -9.59 -10.92 -21.59
C ASP A 320 -8.25 -10.54 -20.92
N THR A 321 -8.18 -10.61 -19.58
CA THR A 321 -6.95 -10.38 -18.82
C THR A 321 -5.93 -11.46 -19.12
N ALA A 322 -4.73 -11.04 -19.54
CA ALA A 322 -3.64 -11.96 -19.78
C ALA A 322 -3.20 -12.66 -18.48
N PRO A 323 -2.89 -13.97 -18.54
CA PRO A 323 -2.42 -14.71 -17.36
C PRO A 323 -1.07 -14.17 -16.87
N ILE A 324 -0.68 -14.58 -15.66
CA ILE A 324 0.61 -14.20 -15.07
C ILE A 324 1.76 -14.60 -16.00
N SER A 325 2.54 -13.60 -16.42
CA SER A 325 3.79 -13.78 -17.13
C SER A 325 4.94 -13.93 -16.15
N LYS A 326 5.50 -15.14 -16.07
CA LYS A 326 6.64 -15.47 -15.20
C LYS A 326 7.98 -15.11 -15.83
N ARG A 327 8.98 -14.88 -14.98
CA ARG A 327 10.40 -14.68 -15.31
C ARG A 327 11.28 -15.79 -14.76
N LEU A 328 10.87 -16.46 -13.68
CA LEU A 328 11.59 -17.59 -13.13
C LEU A 328 11.19 -18.89 -13.84
N ALA A 329 12.05 -19.90 -13.69
CA ALA A 329 11.79 -21.24 -14.22
C ALA A 329 10.47 -21.81 -13.69
N ASP A 330 9.87 -22.70 -14.49
CA ASP A 330 8.68 -23.41 -14.05
C ASP A 330 8.99 -24.43 -12.97
N VAL A 331 8.06 -24.51 -12.02
CA VAL A 331 8.17 -25.35 -10.83
C VAL A 331 7.13 -26.46 -10.90
N LYS A 332 7.55 -27.69 -10.65
CA LYS A 332 6.66 -28.87 -10.62
C LYS A 332 6.59 -29.42 -9.20
N VAL A 333 5.41 -29.30 -8.58
CA VAL A 333 5.12 -29.89 -7.27
C VAL A 333 4.22 -31.11 -7.45
N ASP A 334 4.62 -32.25 -6.90
CA ASP A 334 3.77 -33.44 -6.83
C ASP A 334 2.86 -33.37 -5.60
N PHE A 335 1.74 -32.63 -5.73
CA PHE A 335 0.77 -32.51 -4.65
C PHE A 335 0.13 -33.84 -4.27
N ALA A 336 0.07 -34.82 -5.19
CA ALA A 336 -0.49 -36.13 -4.89
C ALA A 336 0.43 -36.91 -3.94
N ALA A 337 1.75 -36.82 -4.13
CA ALA A 337 2.74 -37.39 -3.20
C ALA A 337 2.75 -36.71 -1.82
N LEU A 338 2.34 -35.43 -1.74
CA LEU A 338 2.29 -34.66 -0.49
C LEU A 338 0.95 -34.81 0.26
N ALA A 339 -0.09 -35.33 -0.39
CA ALA A 339 -1.40 -35.47 0.22
C ALA A 339 -1.38 -36.51 1.35
N PRO A 340 -1.99 -36.23 2.52
CA PRO A 340 -2.17 -37.25 3.54
C PRO A 340 -3.03 -38.40 2.99
N GLN A 341 -2.88 -39.60 3.53
CA GLN A 341 -3.77 -40.71 3.18
C GLN A 341 -5.22 -40.32 3.48
N LEU A 342 -6.10 -40.57 2.51
CA LEU A 342 -7.52 -40.24 2.63
C LEU A 342 -8.16 -41.13 3.71
N ASP A 343 -8.54 -40.52 4.83
CA ASP A 343 -9.32 -41.20 5.86
C ASP A 343 -10.81 -41.15 5.48
N LEU A 344 -11.33 -42.30 5.05
CA LEU A 344 -12.74 -42.48 4.68
C LEU A 344 -13.56 -43.10 5.81
N THR A 345 -13.03 -43.17 7.04
CA THR A 345 -13.77 -43.70 8.17
C THR A 345 -14.95 -42.78 8.52
N ILE A 346 -16.15 -43.37 8.56
CA ILE A 346 -17.36 -42.71 9.04
C ILE A 346 -17.59 -43.23 10.46
N GLU A 347 -17.33 -42.40 11.48
CA GLU A 347 -17.70 -42.75 12.86
C GLU A 347 -19.22 -42.76 12.98
N GLU A 348 -19.83 -43.92 13.25
CA GLU A 348 -21.24 -43.99 13.60
C GLU A 348 -21.49 -43.20 14.89
N GLU A 349 -22.38 -42.21 14.84
CA GLU A 349 -22.85 -41.47 16.01
C GLU A 349 -23.34 -42.46 17.07
N LYS A 350 -22.58 -42.61 18.17
CA LYS A 350 -23.04 -43.36 19.34
C LYS A 350 -24.30 -42.69 19.86
N LYS A 351 -25.47 -43.30 19.63
CA LYS A 351 -26.75 -42.90 20.23
C LYS A 351 -26.55 -42.64 21.71
N LYS A 352 -26.68 -41.39 22.14
CA LYS A 352 -26.73 -41.03 23.55
C LYS A 352 -27.85 -41.83 24.20
N VAL A 353 -27.47 -42.76 25.09
CA VAL A 353 -28.42 -43.46 25.95
C VAL A 353 -29.05 -42.40 26.84
N ALA A 354 -30.37 -42.21 26.71
CA ALA A 354 -31.12 -41.28 27.55
C ALA A 354 -30.94 -41.67 29.04
N PRO A 355 -30.71 -40.71 29.95
CA PRO A 355 -30.52 -41.03 31.37
C PRO A 355 -31.76 -41.72 31.93
N ALA A 356 -31.53 -42.84 32.64
CA ALA A 356 -32.59 -43.61 33.28
C ALA A 356 -33.39 -42.73 34.24
N LYS A 357 -34.73 -42.71 34.08
CA LYS A 357 -35.66 -42.07 35.02
C LYS A 357 -35.44 -42.67 36.42
N ALA A 358 -35.01 -41.84 37.36
CA ALA A 358 -35.02 -42.20 38.77
C ALA A 358 -36.48 -42.44 39.21
N ALA A 359 -36.72 -43.61 39.81
CA ALA A 359 -38.02 -43.95 40.38
C ALA A 359 -38.33 -43.05 41.59
N ALA A 360 -39.55 -42.54 41.67
CA ALA A 360 -40.03 -41.74 42.79
C ALA A 360 -40.06 -42.59 44.08
N PRO A 361 -39.74 -42.02 45.26
CA PRO A 361 -39.84 -42.73 46.52
C PRO A 361 -41.31 -43.07 46.83
N ALA A 362 -41.56 -44.29 47.26
CA ALA A 362 -42.86 -44.72 47.78
C ALA A 362 -43.14 -44.07 49.15
N ALA A 363 -44.44 -43.84 49.40
CA ALA A 363 -45.03 -43.01 50.46
C ALA A 363 -44.62 -43.36 51.90
#